data_AF-A8TU87-F1
#
_entry.id   AF-A8TU87-F1
#
_cell.length_a   1.000
_cell.length_b   1.000
_cell.length_c   1.000
_cell.angle_alpha   90.00
_cell.angle_beta   90.00
_cell.angle_gamma   90.00
#
_symmetry.space_group_name_H-M   'P 1'
#
loop_
_entity.id
_entity.type
_entity.pdbx_description
1 polymer ?
#
loop_
_entity_poly.entity_id
_entity_poly.type
_entity_poly.pdbx_seq_one_letter_code
_entity_poly.pdbx_strand_id
1 'polypeptide(L)'
;MSEVLKRSSKLFMDETRAPVLDPGRGKTKTGYLWALARDDRSWGGADPPGVVFHYAPGRGGIHAEQILDGFDGILQVDGYAGYRRLTVPDRRGGSPLVLAHCWAHARREVIKATPQTGSPVADEVLRRIAELYKIEKEIRGQPAAERLAARQQRSRPLVEQLEVWIHAQRERLSRKSVMGVALGYLVNHWDGLRVFLDDGRVEMDSNPVENLIRPLALTRKNALFAGHDEGARSWARLASLIGTCKLNGVEPFA
;
A
#
# COMPACT_ATOMS: atom_id res chain seq x y z
N MET A 1 1.27 -21.07 1.80
CA MET A 1 1.74 -19.82 1.17
C MET A 1 1.58 -18.61 2.06
N SER A 2 0.38 -18.31 2.60
CA SER A 2 0.19 -17.18 3.55
C SER A 2 1.12 -17.26 4.75
N GLU A 3 1.20 -18.43 5.40
CA GLU A 3 2.13 -18.67 6.53
C GLU A 3 3.61 -18.49 6.16
N VAL A 4 3.99 -18.70 4.90
CA VAL A 4 5.37 -18.47 4.45
C VAL A 4 5.62 -16.98 4.31
N LEU A 5 4.70 -16.24 3.69
CA LEU A 5 4.81 -14.78 3.57
C LEU A 5 4.86 -14.12 4.95
N LYS A 6 4.04 -14.56 5.91
CA LYS A 6 3.97 -14.02 7.27
C LYS A 6 5.23 -14.24 8.13
N ARG A 7 6.21 -15.02 7.66
CA ARG A 7 7.55 -15.11 8.29
C ARG A 7 8.50 -13.98 7.89
N SER A 8 8.10 -13.16 6.93
CA SER A 8 8.90 -12.04 6.45
C SER A 8 8.89 -10.92 7.49
N SER A 9 9.90 -10.05 7.48
CA SER A 9 9.91 -8.85 8.35
C SER A 9 9.00 -7.72 7.85
N LYS A 10 8.60 -7.80 6.58
CA LYS A 10 7.89 -6.73 5.88
C LYS A 10 7.00 -7.32 4.80
N LEU A 11 5.77 -6.83 4.70
CA LEU A 11 4.80 -7.24 3.69
C LEU A 11 4.13 -6.01 3.07
N PHE A 12 3.54 -6.19 1.90
CA PHE A 12 2.59 -5.26 1.31
C PHE A 12 1.17 -5.78 1.50
N MET A 13 0.22 -4.86 1.68
CA MET A 13 -1.19 -5.20 1.66
C MET A 13 -2.02 -4.11 0.98
N ASP A 14 -2.96 -4.55 0.16
CA ASP A 14 -3.95 -3.71 -0.52
C ASP A 14 -5.17 -4.58 -0.85
N GLU A 15 -6.29 -3.97 -1.20
CA GLU A 15 -7.53 -4.65 -1.43
C GLU A 15 -8.32 -4.10 -2.61
N THR A 16 -9.04 -5.00 -3.26
CA THR A 16 -9.86 -4.65 -4.41
C THR A 16 -11.23 -5.27 -4.32
N ARG A 17 -12.23 -4.57 -4.84
CA ARG A 17 -13.62 -5.05 -4.85
C ARG A 17 -13.72 -6.36 -5.64
N ALA A 18 -14.60 -7.25 -5.21
CA ALA A 18 -14.98 -8.46 -5.91
C ALA A 18 -16.51 -8.57 -5.91
N PRO A 19 -17.17 -8.53 -7.09
CA PRO A 19 -18.61 -8.74 -7.18
C PRO A 19 -18.94 -10.21 -6.86
N VAL A 20 -19.90 -10.45 -5.98
CA VAL A 20 -20.34 -11.78 -5.55
C VAL A 20 -21.86 -11.85 -5.60
N LEU A 21 -22.45 -12.92 -6.13
CA LEU A 21 -23.90 -13.10 -6.10
C LEU A 21 -24.41 -13.22 -4.65
N ASP A 22 -25.58 -12.64 -4.44
CA ASP A 22 -26.38 -12.76 -3.23
C ASP A 22 -27.80 -13.20 -3.65
N PRO A 23 -28.00 -14.51 -3.91
CA PRO A 23 -29.23 -15.03 -4.48
C PRO A 23 -30.47 -14.68 -3.66
N GLY A 24 -30.33 -14.63 -2.33
CA GLY A 24 -31.41 -14.23 -1.41
C GLY A 24 -31.88 -12.78 -1.60
N ARG A 25 -31.11 -11.94 -2.30
CA ARG A 25 -31.47 -10.54 -2.64
C ARG A 25 -31.60 -10.28 -4.13
N GLY A 26 -31.46 -11.30 -4.99
CA GLY A 26 -31.54 -11.18 -6.45
C GLY A 26 -30.51 -10.23 -7.07
N LYS A 27 -29.41 -9.91 -6.37
CA LYS A 27 -28.39 -8.94 -6.81
C LYS A 27 -26.98 -9.38 -6.41
N THR A 28 -25.97 -8.65 -6.86
CA THR A 28 -24.60 -8.82 -6.37
C THR A 28 -24.35 -8.02 -5.08
N LYS A 29 -23.65 -8.63 -4.13
CA LYS A 29 -22.99 -7.92 -3.02
C LYS A 29 -21.53 -7.62 -3.38
N THR A 30 -20.94 -6.66 -2.66
CA THR A 30 -19.51 -6.33 -2.81
C THR A 30 -18.71 -7.08 -1.75
N GLY A 31 -17.94 -8.08 -2.18
CA GLY A 31 -16.82 -8.61 -1.39
C GLY A 31 -15.51 -7.93 -1.76
N TYR A 32 -14.41 -8.40 -1.16
CA TYR A 32 -13.07 -7.86 -1.35
C TYR A 32 -12.05 -9.00 -1.48
N LEU A 33 -11.12 -8.83 -2.42
CA LEU A 33 -9.89 -9.60 -2.50
C LEU A 33 -8.77 -8.77 -1.89
N TRP A 34 -8.21 -9.27 -0.80
CA TRP A 34 -7.11 -8.68 -0.06
C TRP A 34 -5.81 -9.33 -0.50
N ALA A 35 -4.93 -8.58 -1.14
CA ALA A 35 -3.62 -9.05 -1.55
C ALA A 35 -2.64 -8.89 -0.40
N LEU A 36 -2.01 -9.97 0.03
CA LEU A 36 -0.86 -9.97 0.91
C LEU A 36 0.36 -10.38 0.09
N ALA A 37 1.35 -9.51 -0.03
CA ALA A 37 2.46 -9.72 -0.94
C ALA A 37 3.82 -9.47 -0.31
N ARG A 38 4.83 -10.18 -0.83
CA ARG A 38 6.25 -9.91 -0.62
C ARG A 38 6.91 -9.75 -1.98
N ASP A 39 7.69 -8.69 -2.14
CA ASP A 39 8.65 -8.54 -3.21
C ASP A 39 9.79 -7.66 -2.69
N ASP A 40 10.94 -8.29 -2.48
CA ASP A 40 12.10 -7.70 -1.82
C ASP A 40 13.29 -7.51 -2.78
N ARG A 41 13.07 -7.80 -4.07
CA ARG A 41 14.09 -7.68 -5.12
C ARG A 41 14.61 -6.25 -5.28
N SER A 42 13.81 -5.24 -4.94
CA SER A 42 14.18 -3.83 -5.03
C SER A 42 15.29 -3.40 -4.05
N TRP A 43 15.52 -4.15 -2.97
CA TRP A 43 16.67 -3.97 -2.06
C TRP A 43 17.64 -5.17 -2.09
N GLY A 44 17.49 -6.09 -3.04
CA GLY A 44 18.33 -7.28 -3.15
C GLY A 44 18.02 -8.36 -2.10
N GLY A 45 16.79 -8.43 -1.59
CA GLY A 45 16.37 -9.51 -0.69
C GLY A 45 16.41 -10.88 -1.37
N ALA A 46 16.86 -11.90 -0.63
CA ALA A 46 17.02 -13.27 -1.14
C ALA A 46 15.71 -14.08 -1.16
N ASP A 47 14.71 -13.62 -0.44
CA ASP A 47 13.42 -14.28 -0.30
C ASP A 47 12.61 -14.21 -1.62
N PRO A 48 12.04 -15.32 -2.11
CA PRO A 48 11.30 -15.31 -3.37
C PRO A 48 10.05 -14.42 -3.29
N PRO A 49 9.70 -13.68 -4.36
CA PRO A 49 8.49 -12.87 -4.38
C PRO A 49 7.25 -13.77 -4.39
N GLY A 50 6.16 -13.30 -3.77
CA GLY A 50 4.91 -14.05 -3.73
C GLY A 50 3.71 -13.20 -3.34
N VAL A 51 2.52 -13.67 -3.71
CA VAL A 51 1.26 -13.00 -3.39
C VAL A 51 0.18 -14.01 -3.03
N VAL A 52 -0.52 -13.75 -1.93
CA VAL A 52 -1.72 -14.48 -1.54
C VAL A 52 -2.89 -13.51 -1.54
N PHE A 53 -3.91 -13.83 -2.33
CA PHE A 53 -5.20 -13.16 -2.27
C PHE A 53 -6.10 -13.91 -1.28
N HIS A 54 -6.68 -13.16 -0.36
CA HIS A 54 -7.72 -13.62 0.56
C HIS A 54 -9.05 -13.01 0.19
N TYR A 55 -10.11 -13.80 0.18
CA TYR A 55 -11.46 -13.27 0.04
C TYR A 55 -12.05 -12.91 1.40
N ALA A 56 -12.69 -11.74 1.49
CA ALA A 56 -13.54 -11.37 2.61
C ALA A 56 -14.85 -10.71 2.11
N PRO A 57 -15.97 -10.87 2.83
CA PRO A 57 -17.24 -10.24 2.46
C PRO A 57 -17.29 -8.73 2.72
N GLY A 58 -16.25 -8.14 3.31
CA GLY A 58 -16.18 -6.72 3.64
C GLY A 58 -14.78 -6.14 3.53
N ARG A 59 -14.70 -4.80 3.66
CA ARG A 59 -13.46 -4.01 3.65
C ARG A 59 -12.99 -3.63 5.06
N GLY A 60 -13.72 -3.98 6.11
CA GLY A 60 -13.40 -3.57 7.47
C GLY A 60 -12.02 -4.07 7.91
N GLY A 61 -11.31 -3.27 8.70
CA GLY A 61 -9.97 -3.60 9.20
C GLY A 61 -9.87 -4.93 9.98
N ILE A 62 -11.01 -5.44 10.48
CA ILE A 62 -11.10 -6.77 11.09
C ILE A 62 -10.64 -7.88 10.14
N HIS A 63 -10.88 -7.75 8.84
CA HIS A 63 -10.44 -8.74 7.87
C HIS A 63 -8.92 -8.70 7.67
N ALA A 64 -8.33 -7.50 7.65
CA ALA A 64 -6.88 -7.36 7.60
C ALA A 64 -6.23 -7.94 8.87
N GLU A 65 -6.80 -7.69 10.05
CA GLU A 65 -6.33 -8.26 11.33
C GLU A 65 -6.35 -9.79 11.31
N GLN A 66 -7.45 -10.39 10.86
CA GLN A 66 -7.59 -11.84 10.73
C GLN A 66 -6.61 -12.46 9.72
N ILE A 67 -6.41 -11.81 8.57
CA ILE A 67 -5.47 -12.29 7.54
C ILE A 67 -4.02 -12.27 8.05
N LEU A 68 -3.68 -11.23 8.83
CA LEU A 68 -2.36 -10.98 9.38
C LEU A 68 -2.13 -11.64 10.75
N ASP A 69 -3.01 -12.50 11.21
CA ASP A 69 -2.79 -13.31 12.41
C ASP A 69 -1.45 -14.06 12.32
N GLY A 70 -0.61 -13.92 13.33
CA GLY A 70 0.76 -14.42 13.41
C GLY A 70 1.83 -13.58 12.70
N PHE A 71 1.48 -12.48 12.04
CA PHE A 71 2.45 -11.56 11.44
C PHE A 71 2.72 -10.34 12.33
N ASP A 72 3.99 -10.12 12.60
CA ASP A 72 4.54 -8.93 13.25
C ASP A 72 5.60 -8.30 12.34
N GLY A 73 5.60 -6.98 12.23
CA GLY A 73 6.58 -6.27 11.40
C GLY A 73 6.02 -5.04 10.70
N ILE A 74 6.57 -4.74 9.52
CA ILE A 74 6.19 -3.57 8.72
C ILE A 74 5.17 -3.97 7.66
N LEU A 75 4.05 -3.25 7.59
CA LEU A 75 3.04 -3.41 6.55
C LEU A 75 3.00 -2.16 5.66
N GLN A 76 3.31 -2.34 4.38
CA GLN A 76 3.25 -1.28 3.37
C GLN A 76 1.85 -1.23 2.75
N VAL A 77 1.16 -0.10 2.88
CA VAL A 77 -0.27 0.04 2.52
C VAL A 77 -0.60 1.36 1.82
N ASP A 78 -1.73 1.39 1.11
CA ASP A 78 -2.40 2.65 0.78
C ASP A 78 -2.97 3.26 2.09
N GLY A 79 -3.16 4.58 2.17
CA GLY A 79 -3.58 5.24 3.43
C GLY A 79 -5.03 4.92 3.87
N TYR A 80 -5.55 3.72 3.60
CA TYR A 80 -6.85 3.28 4.05
C TYR A 80 -6.92 3.17 5.58
N ALA A 81 -7.84 3.92 6.18
CA ALA A 81 -8.00 3.99 7.64
C ALA A 81 -8.32 2.64 8.31
N GLY A 82 -8.79 1.64 7.56
CA GLY A 82 -9.04 0.29 8.08
C GLY A 82 -7.79 -0.37 8.66
N TYR A 83 -6.60 -0.04 8.14
CA TYR A 83 -5.33 -0.58 8.62
C TYR A 83 -4.93 -0.07 10.01
N ARG A 84 -5.49 1.04 10.51
CA ARG A 84 -5.18 1.58 11.85
C ARG A 84 -5.50 0.59 12.98
N ARG A 85 -6.42 -0.35 12.74
CA ARG A 85 -6.71 -1.43 13.69
C ARG A 85 -5.49 -2.31 13.96
N LEU A 86 -4.52 -2.35 13.05
CA LEU A 86 -3.32 -3.19 13.16
C LEU A 86 -2.21 -2.54 14.00
N THR A 87 -2.34 -1.28 14.40
CA THR A 87 -1.29 -0.54 15.12
C THR A 87 -1.58 -0.40 16.61
N VAL A 88 -2.68 -0.99 17.09
CA VAL A 88 -3.10 -0.85 18.49
C VAL A 88 -2.36 -1.84 19.40
N PRO A 89 -1.97 -1.45 20.63
CA PRO A 89 -1.26 -2.31 21.58
C PRO A 89 -1.93 -3.65 21.88
N ASP A 90 -3.25 -3.69 21.84
CA ASP A 90 -4.10 -4.85 22.13
C ASP A 90 -4.56 -5.58 20.85
N ARG A 91 -3.86 -5.39 19.73
CA ARG A 91 -4.14 -6.09 18.46
C ARG A 91 -4.25 -7.58 18.71
N ARG A 92 -5.28 -8.21 18.14
CA ARG A 92 -5.43 -9.66 18.20
C ARG A 92 -4.54 -10.33 17.16
N GLY A 93 -3.91 -11.44 17.55
CA GLY A 93 -3.13 -12.25 16.62
C GLY A 93 -1.70 -11.79 16.39
N GLY A 94 -1.18 -10.84 17.18
CA GLY A 94 0.21 -10.39 17.06
C GLY A 94 0.48 -9.08 17.78
N SER A 95 1.72 -8.64 17.70
CA SER A 95 2.17 -7.33 18.17
C SER A 95 1.64 -6.20 17.27
N PRO A 96 1.61 -4.94 17.74
CA PRO A 96 1.26 -3.80 16.89
C PRO A 96 2.17 -3.73 15.66
N LEU A 97 1.57 -3.53 14.48
CA LEU A 97 2.32 -3.35 13.24
C LEU A 97 2.79 -1.92 13.08
N VAL A 98 3.92 -1.79 12.36
CA VAL A 98 4.36 -0.50 11.82
C VAL A 98 3.76 -0.35 10.43
N LEU A 99 2.93 0.67 10.21
CA LEU A 99 2.41 0.97 8.87
C LEU A 99 3.35 1.89 8.12
N ALA A 100 3.81 1.46 6.96
CA ALA A 100 4.51 2.30 5.99
C ALA A 100 3.51 2.76 4.92
N HIS A 101 3.32 4.08 4.81
CA HIS A 101 2.33 4.66 3.91
C HIS A 101 2.94 5.04 2.55
N CYS A 102 2.12 4.91 1.50
CA CYS A 102 2.53 5.13 0.12
C CYS A 102 2.62 6.63 -0.25
N TRP A 103 3.80 7.09 -0.67
CA TRP A 103 4.02 8.45 -1.17
C TRP A 103 3.31 8.73 -2.49
N ALA A 104 3.16 7.73 -3.38
CA ALA A 104 2.42 7.91 -4.62
C ALA A 104 0.95 8.28 -4.36
N HIS A 105 0.34 7.75 -3.29
CA HIS A 105 -1.01 8.12 -2.86
C HIS A 105 -1.06 9.54 -2.29
N ALA A 106 -0.13 9.90 -1.40
CA ALA A 106 0.00 11.27 -0.89
C ALA A 106 0.18 12.29 -2.02
N ARG A 107 1.08 12.01 -2.97
CA ARG A 107 1.31 12.83 -4.17
C ARG A 107 0.04 12.98 -5.02
N ARG A 108 -0.72 11.89 -5.20
CA ARG A 108 -1.96 11.90 -5.98
C ARG A 108 -3.02 12.85 -5.38
N GLU A 109 -3.13 12.93 -4.06
CA GLU A 109 -4.07 13.85 -3.41
C GLU A 109 -3.71 15.31 -3.67
N VAL A 110 -2.41 15.67 -3.66
CA VAL A 110 -1.95 17.02 -4.02
C VAL A 110 -2.25 17.35 -5.48
N ILE A 111 -2.00 16.41 -6.40
CA ILE A 111 -2.31 16.57 -7.83
C ILE A 111 -3.80 16.83 -8.04
N LYS A 112 -4.66 16.01 -7.41
CA LYS A 112 -6.13 16.20 -7.50
C LYS A 112 -6.59 17.54 -6.94
N ALA A 113 -5.88 18.06 -5.94
CA ALA A 113 -6.17 19.36 -5.35
C ALA A 113 -5.61 20.55 -6.14
N THR A 114 -4.80 20.30 -7.17
CA THR A 114 -4.18 21.35 -7.99
C THR A 114 -5.20 21.86 -9.01
N PRO A 115 -5.57 23.15 -8.98
CA PRO A 115 -6.47 23.73 -9.97
C PRO A 115 -5.77 23.84 -11.33
N GLN A 116 -6.54 23.96 -12.41
CA GLN A 116 -6.00 24.06 -13.77
C GLN A 116 -5.06 25.28 -13.96
N THR A 117 -5.29 26.35 -13.21
CA THR A 117 -4.47 27.57 -13.20
C THR A 117 -3.14 27.40 -12.47
N GLY A 118 -2.87 26.25 -11.85
CA GLY A 118 -1.71 26.00 -11.00
C GLY A 118 -1.89 26.44 -9.56
N SER A 119 -1.00 25.98 -8.68
CA SER A 119 -0.97 26.35 -7.26
C SER A 119 0.47 26.35 -6.76
N PRO A 120 1.02 27.50 -6.31
CA PRO A 120 2.38 27.54 -5.77
C PRO A 120 2.60 26.58 -4.59
N VAL A 121 1.54 26.32 -3.81
CA VAL A 121 1.56 25.34 -2.72
C VAL A 121 1.71 23.92 -3.26
N ALA A 122 0.93 23.56 -4.28
CA ALA A 122 1.04 22.26 -4.92
C ALA A 122 2.40 22.06 -5.57
N ASP A 123 2.87 23.07 -6.32
CA ASP A 123 4.12 23.02 -7.07
C ASP A 123 5.31 22.75 -6.15
N GLU A 124 5.35 23.42 -4.99
CA GLU A 124 6.41 23.21 -4.01
C GLU A 124 6.39 21.81 -3.39
N VAL A 125 5.21 21.29 -3.03
CA VAL A 125 5.09 19.91 -2.51
C VAL A 125 5.51 18.89 -3.56
N LEU A 126 5.01 19.04 -4.79
CA LEU A 126 5.30 18.13 -5.89
C LEU A 126 6.79 18.17 -6.28
N ARG A 127 7.42 19.34 -6.24
CA ARG A 127 8.87 19.49 -6.47
C ARG A 127 9.68 18.74 -5.42
N ARG A 128 9.39 18.92 -4.13
CA ARG A 128 10.09 18.22 -3.03
C ARG A 128 9.90 16.71 -3.08
N ILE A 129 8.68 16.24 -3.36
CA ILE A 129 8.41 14.82 -3.57
C ILE A 129 9.21 14.27 -4.77
N ALA A 130 9.31 15.04 -5.87
CA ALA A 130 10.10 14.64 -7.02
C ALA A 130 11.60 14.51 -6.71
N GLU A 131 12.14 15.34 -5.81
CA GLU A 131 13.53 15.22 -5.33
C GLU A 131 13.75 13.92 -4.56
N LEU A 132 12.81 13.52 -3.70
CA LEU A 132 12.86 12.21 -3.02
C LEU A 132 12.87 11.06 -4.03
N TYR A 133 12.00 11.11 -5.04
CA TYR A 133 11.97 10.08 -6.10
C TYR A 133 13.27 10.00 -6.92
N LYS A 134 14.00 11.12 -7.10
CA LYS A 134 15.32 11.09 -7.74
C LYS A 134 16.32 10.30 -6.91
N ILE A 135 16.37 10.54 -5.60
CA ILE A 135 17.23 9.79 -4.67
C ILE A 135 16.87 8.30 -4.68
N GLU A 136 15.58 7.98 -4.54
CA GLU A 136 15.11 6.59 -4.54
C GLU A 136 15.43 5.85 -5.84
N LYS A 137 15.40 6.55 -6.98
CA LYS A 137 15.79 5.98 -8.27
C LYS A 137 17.27 5.57 -8.30
N GLU A 138 18.16 6.35 -7.69
CA GLU A 138 19.60 6.10 -7.68
C GLU A 138 19.98 4.93 -6.76
N ILE A 139 19.30 4.79 -5.63
CA ILE A 139 19.60 3.75 -4.62
C ILE A 139 18.84 2.43 -4.86
N ARG A 140 17.94 2.40 -5.83
CA ARG A 140 17.13 1.20 -6.14
C ARG A 140 18.03 0.05 -6.58
N GLY A 141 17.79 -1.14 -6.03
CA GLY A 141 18.59 -2.34 -6.28
C GLY A 141 19.81 -2.46 -5.37
N GLN A 142 20.16 -1.41 -4.61
CA GLN A 142 21.22 -1.49 -3.60
C GLN A 142 20.73 -2.23 -2.35
N PRO A 143 21.65 -2.84 -1.57
CA PRO A 143 21.33 -3.45 -0.30
C PRO A 143 20.61 -2.49 0.68
N ALA A 144 19.78 -3.03 1.56
CA ALA A 144 19.03 -2.24 2.52
C ALA A 144 19.90 -1.29 3.36
N ALA A 145 21.10 -1.71 3.77
CA ALA A 145 22.01 -0.85 4.53
C ALA A 145 22.49 0.38 3.75
N GLU A 146 22.82 0.22 2.46
CA GLU A 146 23.24 1.33 1.59
C GLU A 146 22.09 2.28 1.29
N ARG A 147 20.90 1.73 1.03
CA ARG A 147 19.66 2.52 0.88
C ARG A 147 19.41 3.37 2.13
N LEU A 148 19.52 2.77 3.31
CA LEU A 148 19.33 3.47 4.58
C LEU A 148 20.35 4.59 4.77
N ALA A 149 21.64 4.32 4.55
CA ALA A 149 22.70 5.34 4.67
C ALA A 149 22.45 6.55 3.75
N ALA A 150 22.13 6.30 2.48
CA ALA A 150 21.82 7.35 1.52
C ALA A 150 20.56 8.16 1.91
N ARG A 151 19.51 7.49 2.42
CA ARG A 151 18.30 8.16 2.90
C ARG A 151 18.55 9.04 4.11
N GLN A 152 19.36 8.59 5.06
CA GLN A 152 19.73 9.37 6.23
C GLN A 152 20.49 10.65 5.84
N GLN A 153 21.40 10.55 4.87
CA GLN A 153 22.18 11.71 4.41
C GLN A 153 21.39 12.65 3.49
N ARG A 154 20.54 12.12 2.61
CA ARG A 154 19.95 12.88 1.49
C ARG A 154 18.44 13.08 1.61
N SER A 155 17.69 12.03 1.94
CA SER A 155 16.22 12.06 1.96
C SER A 155 15.68 12.66 3.26
N ARG A 156 16.26 12.32 4.41
CA ARG A 156 15.79 12.77 5.73
C ARG A 156 15.71 14.30 5.84
N PRO A 157 16.76 15.07 5.49
CA PRO A 157 16.67 16.53 5.57
C PRO A 157 15.56 17.12 4.70
N LEU A 158 15.30 16.52 3.53
CA LEU A 158 14.23 16.97 2.62
C LEU A 158 12.84 16.67 3.18
N VAL A 159 12.65 15.50 3.78
CA VAL A 159 11.38 15.11 4.43
C VAL A 159 11.12 16.00 5.64
N GLU A 160 12.09 16.20 6.52
CA GLU A 160 11.93 17.05 7.72
C GLU A 160 11.59 18.49 7.35
N GLN A 161 12.24 19.05 6.33
CA GLN A 161 11.90 20.39 5.82
C GLN A 161 10.50 20.43 5.19
N LEU A 162 10.09 19.37 4.49
CA LEU A 162 8.75 19.28 3.90
C LEU A 162 7.68 19.20 5.00
N GLU A 163 7.93 18.48 6.09
CA GLU A 163 7.02 18.39 7.26
C GLU A 163 6.73 19.78 7.82
N VAL A 164 7.79 20.50 8.21
CA VAL A 164 7.71 21.85 8.77
C VAL A 164 6.95 22.77 7.82
N TRP A 165 7.27 22.71 6.53
CA TRP A 165 6.63 23.56 5.53
C TRP A 165 5.14 23.23 5.36
N ILE A 166 4.76 21.95 5.32
CA ILE A 166 3.35 21.53 5.21
C ILE A 166 2.56 22.02 6.43
N HIS A 167 3.12 21.87 7.64
CA HIS A 167 2.48 22.36 8.85
C HIS A 167 2.23 23.88 8.80
N ALA A 168 3.22 24.67 8.38
CA ALA A 168 3.07 26.11 8.20
C ALA A 168 2.00 26.47 7.15
N GLN A 169 1.89 25.73 6.05
CA GLN A 169 0.82 25.98 5.07
C GLN A 169 -0.57 25.65 5.61
N ARG A 170 -0.69 24.63 6.46
CA ARG A 170 -1.97 24.25 7.06
C ARG A 170 -2.52 25.27 8.05
N GLU A 171 -1.67 26.09 8.64
CA GLU A 171 -2.10 27.22 9.49
C GLU A 171 -2.70 28.36 8.65
N ARG A 172 -2.23 28.51 7.40
CA ARG A 172 -2.65 29.57 6.47
C ARG A 172 -3.86 29.19 5.63
N LEU A 173 -4.02 27.91 5.34
CA LEU A 173 -5.09 27.40 4.49
C LEU A 173 -6.31 26.98 5.31
N SER A 174 -7.51 27.30 4.80
CA SER A 174 -8.74 26.74 5.35
C SER A 174 -8.71 25.22 5.29
N ARG A 175 -8.98 24.55 6.41
CA ARG A 175 -9.09 23.08 6.51
C ARG A 175 -10.14 22.48 5.56
N LYS A 176 -11.11 23.28 5.11
CA LYS A 176 -12.17 22.87 4.19
C LYS A 176 -11.83 23.12 2.72
N SER A 177 -10.77 23.87 2.42
CA SER A 177 -10.31 24.06 1.05
C SER A 177 -9.80 22.74 0.47
N VAL A 178 -9.88 22.56 -0.85
CA VAL A 178 -9.42 21.34 -1.53
C VAL A 178 -7.94 21.06 -1.21
N MET A 179 -7.09 22.10 -1.26
CA MET A 179 -5.68 21.98 -0.87
C MET A 179 -5.49 21.71 0.63
N GLY A 180 -6.28 22.35 1.50
CA GLY A 180 -6.24 22.09 2.95
C GLY A 180 -6.59 20.65 3.31
N VAL A 181 -7.52 20.02 2.58
CA VAL A 181 -7.85 18.59 2.71
C VAL A 181 -6.68 17.72 2.25
N ALA A 182 -6.07 18.03 1.10
CA ALA A 182 -4.91 17.27 0.58
C ALA A 182 -3.70 17.33 1.53
N LEU A 183 -3.34 18.51 2.04
CA LEU A 183 -2.27 18.64 3.05
C LEU A 183 -2.65 17.96 4.37
N GLY A 184 -3.94 17.98 4.73
CA GLY A 184 -4.45 17.22 5.85
C GLY A 184 -4.22 15.71 5.69
N TYR A 185 -4.39 15.17 4.49
CA TYR A 185 -4.08 13.77 4.20
C TYR A 185 -2.60 13.46 4.45
N LEU A 186 -1.67 14.30 3.97
CA LEU A 186 -0.23 14.09 4.19
C LEU A 186 0.12 14.06 5.68
N VAL A 187 -0.34 15.06 6.44
CA VAL A 187 -0.06 15.15 7.88
C VAL A 187 -0.66 13.96 8.64
N ASN A 188 -1.88 13.54 8.31
CA ASN A 188 -2.54 12.43 8.99
C ASN A 188 -1.85 11.07 8.78
N HIS A 189 -0.96 10.96 7.79
CA HIS A 189 -0.21 9.74 7.47
C HIS A 189 1.31 9.94 7.61
N TRP A 190 1.76 11.06 8.18
CA TRP A 190 3.16 11.46 8.14
C TRP A 190 4.09 10.45 8.79
N ASP A 191 3.70 9.93 9.96
CA ASP A 191 4.47 8.90 10.67
C ASP A 191 4.70 7.64 9.82
N GLY A 192 3.70 7.21 9.04
CA GLY A 192 3.87 6.09 8.12
C GLY A 192 4.62 6.47 6.84
N LEU A 193 4.50 7.72 6.38
CA LEU A 193 5.25 8.23 5.22
C LEU A 193 6.76 8.33 5.52
N ARG A 194 7.19 8.52 6.77
CA ARG A 194 8.61 8.59 7.15
C ARG A 194 9.28 7.23 7.40
N VAL A 195 8.53 6.13 7.52
CA VAL A 195 9.08 4.80 7.87
C VAL A 195 10.23 4.37 6.94
N PHE A 196 10.16 4.70 5.65
CA PHE A 196 11.22 4.36 4.70
C PHE A 196 12.58 5.00 5.03
N LEU A 197 12.61 6.11 5.77
CA LEU A 197 13.84 6.76 6.21
C LEU A 197 14.57 5.94 7.27
N ASP A 198 13.83 5.15 8.05
CA ASP A 198 14.35 4.41 9.20
C ASP A 198 14.64 2.93 8.85
N ASP A 199 14.14 2.44 7.72
CA ASP A 199 14.34 1.06 7.26
C ASP A 199 14.59 0.98 5.75
N GLY A 200 15.80 0.54 5.37
CA GLY A 200 16.22 0.40 3.97
C GLY A 200 15.49 -0.67 3.16
N ARG A 201 14.71 -1.56 3.81
CA ARG A 201 13.89 -2.60 3.17
C ARG A 201 12.54 -2.05 2.70
N VAL A 202 12.14 -0.88 3.21
CA VAL A 202 10.83 -0.29 2.94
C VAL A 202 10.88 0.54 1.65
N GLU A 203 9.93 0.27 0.76
CA GLU A 203 9.70 1.09 -0.43
C GLU A 203 8.97 2.39 -0.09
N MET A 204 9.21 3.44 -0.87
CA MET A 204 8.47 4.70 -0.73
C MET A 204 7.00 4.56 -1.17
N ASP A 205 6.69 3.56 -2.00
CA ASP A 205 5.35 3.31 -2.55
C ASP A 205 4.87 1.86 -2.32
N SER A 206 3.55 1.68 -2.25
CA SER A 206 2.85 0.38 -2.29
C SER A 206 2.64 -0.18 -3.71
N ASN A 207 3.25 0.43 -4.73
CA ASN A 207 3.07 0.05 -6.15
C ASN A 207 3.23 -1.46 -6.44
N PRO A 208 4.12 -2.23 -5.78
CA PRO A 208 4.23 -3.67 -6.01
C PRO A 208 2.90 -4.41 -5.81
N VAL A 209 2.16 -4.13 -4.73
CA VAL A 209 0.87 -4.81 -4.48
C VAL A 209 -0.26 -4.27 -5.37
N GLU A 210 -0.26 -2.97 -5.67
CA GLU A 210 -1.23 -2.38 -6.60
C GLU A 210 -1.13 -3.00 -8.00
N ASN A 211 0.10 -3.25 -8.46
CA ASN A 211 0.35 -3.92 -9.75
C ASN A 211 -0.13 -5.38 -9.76
N LEU A 212 -0.09 -6.07 -8.62
CA LEU A 212 -0.61 -7.44 -8.49
C LEU A 212 -2.14 -7.48 -8.50
N ILE A 213 -2.79 -6.43 -7.99
CA ILE A 213 -4.24 -6.29 -7.98
C ILE A 213 -4.79 -5.86 -9.35
N ARG A 214 -4.05 -5.06 -10.12
CA ARG A 214 -4.53 -4.47 -11.39
C ARG A 214 -5.09 -5.50 -12.39
N PRO A 215 -4.47 -6.68 -12.61
CA PRO A 215 -5.06 -7.71 -13.47
C PRO A 215 -6.44 -8.19 -13.00
N LEU A 216 -6.64 -8.37 -11.68
CA LEU A 216 -7.95 -8.76 -11.13
C LEU A 216 -8.99 -7.66 -11.35
N ALA A 217 -8.56 -6.40 -11.26
CA ALA A 217 -9.42 -5.27 -11.57
C ALA A 217 -9.90 -5.25 -13.03
N LEU A 218 -9.04 -5.71 -13.95
CA LEU A 218 -9.40 -5.89 -15.36
C LEU A 218 -10.29 -7.12 -15.56
N THR A 219 -10.04 -8.23 -14.86
CA THR A 219 -10.90 -9.42 -14.91
C THR A 219 -12.34 -9.11 -14.52
N ARG A 220 -12.60 -8.15 -13.62
CA ARG A 220 -13.97 -7.68 -13.32
C ARG A 220 -14.71 -7.07 -14.50
N LYS A 221 -14.01 -6.62 -15.54
CA LYS A 221 -14.65 -6.17 -16.79
C LYS A 221 -15.08 -7.35 -17.67
N ASN A 222 -14.47 -8.52 -17.48
CA ASN A 222 -14.64 -9.71 -18.32
C ASN A 222 -15.38 -10.86 -17.60
N ALA A 223 -15.52 -10.79 -16.28
CA ALA A 223 -16.30 -11.71 -15.45
C ALA A 223 -17.28 -10.90 -14.60
N LEU A 224 -18.58 -11.22 -14.70
CA LEU A 224 -19.66 -10.44 -14.09
C LEU A 224 -19.64 -10.50 -12.55
N PHE A 225 -19.39 -11.69 -11.97
CA PHE A 225 -19.39 -11.94 -10.52
C PHE A 225 -18.86 -13.34 -10.17
N ALA A 226 -18.48 -13.54 -8.91
CA ALA A 226 -18.38 -14.86 -8.30
C ALA A 226 -19.78 -15.40 -7.94
N GLY A 227 -20.01 -16.70 -8.11
CA GLY A 227 -21.33 -17.31 -7.90
C GLY A 227 -21.83 -17.33 -6.45
N HIS A 228 -20.93 -17.23 -5.47
CA HIS A 228 -21.18 -17.13 -4.02
C HIS A 228 -19.85 -16.90 -3.30
N ASP A 229 -19.85 -16.79 -1.96
CA ASP A 229 -18.64 -16.54 -1.17
C ASP A 229 -17.55 -17.59 -1.38
N GLU A 230 -17.89 -18.89 -1.37
CA GLU A 230 -16.91 -19.95 -1.69
C GLU A 230 -16.38 -19.88 -3.13
N GLY A 231 -17.15 -19.38 -4.09
CA GLY A 231 -16.69 -19.11 -5.45
C GLY A 231 -15.66 -17.98 -5.45
N ALA A 232 -15.88 -16.94 -4.64
CA ALA A 232 -14.92 -15.84 -4.48
C ALA A 232 -13.65 -16.29 -3.75
N ARG A 233 -13.74 -17.21 -2.77
CA ARG A 233 -12.57 -17.84 -2.16
C ARG A 233 -11.78 -18.67 -3.18
N SER A 234 -12.46 -19.43 -4.03
CA SER A 234 -11.81 -20.19 -5.10
C SER A 234 -11.11 -19.27 -6.11
N TRP A 235 -11.73 -18.14 -6.47
CA TRP A 235 -11.08 -17.11 -7.26
C TRP A 235 -9.80 -16.58 -6.58
N ALA A 236 -9.86 -16.27 -5.29
CA ALA A 236 -8.70 -15.81 -4.52
C ALA A 236 -7.55 -16.84 -4.55
N ARG A 237 -7.86 -18.13 -4.38
CA ARG A 237 -6.87 -19.23 -4.45
C ARG A 237 -6.18 -19.30 -5.83
N LEU A 238 -6.97 -19.29 -6.91
CA LEU A 238 -6.45 -19.33 -8.28
C LEU A 238 -5.61 -18.09 -8.61
N ALA A 239 -6.10 -16.90 -8.22
CA ALA A 239 -5.37 -15.65 -8.38
C ALA A 239 -4.02 -15.68 -7.64
N SER A 240 -3.97 -16.30 -6.47
CA SER A 240 -2.74 -16.44 -5.67
C SER A 240 -1.70 -17.30 -6.38
N LEU A 241 -2.13 -18.45 -6.92
CA LEU A 241 -1.26 -19.35 -7.68
C LEU A 241 -0.72 -18.65 -8.93
N ILE A 242 -1.61 -18.11 -9.77
CA ILE A 242 -1.24 -17.43 -11.02
C ILE A 242 -0.35 -16.21 -10.74
N GLY A 243 -0.71 -15.40 -9.75
CA GLY A 243 0.05 -14.20 -9.37
C GLY A 243 1.47 -14.54 -8.88
N THR A 244 1.60 -15.60 -8.07
CA THR A 244 2.90 -16.06 -7.59
C THR A 244 3.75 -16.68 -8.72
N CYS A 245 3.17 -17.47 -9.63
CA CYS A 245 3.89 -17.96 -10.81
C CYS A 245 4.44 -16.81 -11.66
N LYS A 246 3.61 -15.81 -11.97
CA LYS A 246 4.03 -14.63 -12.75
C LYS A 246 5.14 -13.84 -12.07
N LEU A 247 5.07 -13.65 -10.74
CA LEU A 247 6.13 -12.97 -9.98
C LEU A 247 7.49 -13.67 -10.09
N ASN A 248 7.47 -14.99 -10.25
CA ASN A 248 8.64 -15.86 -10.34
C ASN A 248 9.01 -16.22 -11.80
N GLY A 249 8.40 -15.58 -12.80
CA GLY A 249 8.70 -15.83 -14.22
C GLY A 249 8.25 -17.20 -14.73
N VAL A 250 7.33 -17.87 -14.04
CA VAL A 250 6.73 -19.14 -14.46
C VAL A 250 5.48 -18.84 -15.28
N GLU A 251 5.43 -19.34 -16.52
CA GLU A 251 4.26 -19.20 -17.40
C GLU A 251 3.09 -20.05 -16.86
N PRO A 252 1.99 -19.45 -16.36
CA PRO A 252 0.94 -20.21 -15.67
C PRO A 252 0.03 -21.02 -16.62
N PHE A 253 0.12 -20.78 -17.93
CA PHE A 253 -0.69 -21.44 -18.95
C PHE A 253 0.06 -22.47 -19.78
N ALA A 254 1.34 -22.72 -19.45
CA ALA A 254 2.19 -23.69 -20.15
C ALA A 254 1.81 -25.15 -19.84
#